data_AF-A0A1F1ZHB6-F1
#
_entry.id   AF-A0A1F1ZHB6-F1
#
_cell.length_a   1.000
_cell.length_b   1.000
_cell.length_c   1.000
_cell.angle_alpha   90.00
_cell.angle_beta   90.00
_cell.angle_gamma   90.00
#
_symmetry.space_group_name_H-M   'P 1'
#
loop_
_entity.id
_entity.type
_entity.pdbx_description
1 polymer ?
#
loop_
_entity_poly.entity_id
_entity_poly.type
_entity_poly.pdbx_seq_one_letter_code
_entity_poly.pdbx_strand_id
1 'polypeptide(L)'
;MNFLSLTESTARIALQFIPERVPIPTATLDPSLTATALSQLQAKELLLHDATFNSLTTHLKSITTFARSILDADAAWAVRLSRRAGRD
;
A
#
# COMPACT_ATOMS: atom_id res chain seq x y z
N MET A 1 -5.42 -22.83 -2.30
CA MET A 1 -5.39 -21.39 -1.95
C MET A 1 -4.14 -21.17 -1.10
N ASN A 2 -3.26 -20.26 -1.52
CA ASN A 2 -2.01 -19.99 -0.82
C ASN A 2 -2.27 -18.83 0.17
N PHE A 3 -2.53 -19.15 1.44
CA PHE A 3 -2.68 -18.12 2.47
C PHE A 3 -1.29 -17.58 2.80
N LEU A 4 -1.02 -16.32 2.47
CA LEU A 4 0.18 -15.64 2.92
C LEU A 4 0.10 -15.49 4.44
N SER A 5 1.01 -16.14 5.16
CA SER A 5 1.15 -15.92 6.60
C SER A 5 1.56 -14.46 6.83
N LEU A 6 0.77 -13.74 7.62
CA LEU A 6 1.06 -12.37 8.03
C LEU A 6 2.12 -12.41 9.12
N THR A 7 3.37 -12.29 8.69
CA THR A 7 4.56 -12.19 9.55
C THR A 7 5.18 -10.81 9.38
N GLU A 8 6.06 -10.42 10.29
CA GLU A 8 6.82 -9.17 10.15
C GLU A 8 7.55 -9.09 8.81
N SER A 9 8.15 -10.20 8.39
CA SER A 9 8.89 -10.30 7.12
C SER A 9 7.97 -10.05 5.93
N THR A 10 6.80 -10.69 5.87
CA THR A 10 5.84 -10.52 4.77
C THR A 10 5.24 -9.12 4.74
N ALA A 11 4.99 -8.49 5.89
CA ALA A 11 4.52 -7.09 5.94
C ALA A 11 5.60 -6.11 5.46
N ARG A 12 6.86 -6.31 5.84
CA ARG A 12 7.99 -5.50 5.37
C ARG A 12 8.22 -5.64 3.87
N ILE A 13 8.10 -6.86 3.34
CA ILE A 13 8.20 -7.13 1.91
C ILE A 13 7.03 -6.47 1.17
N ALA A 14 5.79 -6.60 1.68
CA ALA A 14 4.61 -5.97 1.08
C ALA A 14 4.75 -4.45 0.94
N LEU A 15 5.37 -3.78 1.91
CA LEU A 15 5.66 -2.34 1.84
C LEU A 15 6.56 -1.95 0.66
N GLN A 16 7.53 -2.78 0.29
CA GLN A 16 8.46 -2.51 -0.81
C GLN A 16 7.78 -2.60 -2.18
N PHE A 17 6.65 -3.29 -2.26
CA PHE A 17 5.88 -3.47 -3.50
C PHE A 17 4.67 -2.55 -3.61
N ILE A 18 4.49 -1.60 -2.68
CA ILE A 18 3.49 -0.55 -2.85
C ILE A 18 3.96 0.33 -4.01
N PRO A 19 3.22 0.39 -5.15
CA PRO A 19 3.64 1.18 -6.29
C PRO A 19 3.73 2.65 -5.88
N GLU A 20 4.87 3.29 -6.16
CA GLU A 20 4.95 4.75 -6.09
C GLU A 20 4.00 5.32 -7.16
N ARG A 21 3.26 6.38 -6.83
CA ARG A 21 2.28 6.94 -7.77
C ARG A 21 3.03 7.57 -8.93
N VAL A 22 3.18 6.82 -10.02
CA VAL A 22 3.83 7.31 -11.23
C VAL A 22 2.87 8.29 -11.92
N PRO A 23 3.26 9.55 -12.14
CA PRO A 23 2.45 10.47 -12.92
C PRO A 23 2.34 9.94 -14.35
N ILE A 24 1.12 9.80 -14.86
CA ILE A 24 0.90 9.36 -16.24
C ILE A 24 1.39 10.47 -17.17
N PRO A 25 2.22 10.15 -18.19
CA PRO A 25 2.67 11.14 -19.15
C PRO A 25 1.46 11.75 -19.87
N THR A 26 1.28 13.05 -19.69
CA THR A 26 0.26 13.83 -20.40
C THR A 26 0.74 14.03 -21.83
N ALA A 27 -0.08 13.69 -22.83
CA ALA A 27 0.34 13.88 -24.21
C ALA A 27 0.47 15.38 -24.52
N THR A 28 1.67 15.83 -24.91
CA THR A 28 1.89 17.18 -25.44
C THR A 28 1.69 17.13 -26.95
N LEU A 29 0.41 17.17 -27.37
CA LEU A 29 0.05 17.28 -28.78
C LEU A 29 -0.40 18.71 -29.09
N ASP A 30 -0.18 19.14 -30.34
CA ASP A 30 -0.72 20.41 -30.83
C ASP A 30 -2.26 20.41 -30.77
N PRO A 31 -2.88 21.57 -30.50
CA PRO A 31 -4.33 21.69 -30.37
C PRO A 31 -5.05 21.20 -31.63
N SER A 32 -5.75 20.08 -31.51
CA SER A 32 -6.51 19.44 -32.58
C SER A 32 -7.67 18.65 -31.99
N LEU A 33 -8.67 18.31 -32.80
CA LEU A 33 -9.76 17.42 -32.39
C LEU A 33 -9.24 16.08 -31.85
N THR A 34 -8.19 15.55 -32.48
CA THR A 34 -7.51 14.32 -32.06
C THR A 34 -6.82 14.48 -30.71
N ALA A 35 -6.14 15.61 -30.47
CA ALA A 35 -5.52 15.90 -29.18
C ALA A 35 -6.55 16.01 -28.05
N THR A 36 -7.72 16.61 -28.32
CA THR A 36 -8.83 16.68 -27.36
C THR A 36 -9.39 15.28 -27.05
N ALA A 37 -9.63 14.46 -28.07
CA ALA A 37 -10.12 13.10 -27.88
C ALA A 37 -9.12 12.23 -27.10
N LEU A 38 -7.83 12.35 -27.40
CA LEU A 38 -6.78 11.64 -26.66
C LEU A 38 -6.70 12.11 -25.20
N SER A 39 -6.80 13.41 -24.95
CA SER A 39 -6.79 13.96 -23.58
C SER A 39 -7.96 13.44 -22.75
N GLN A 40 -9.15 13.32 -23.36
CA GLN A 40 -10.33 12.75 -22.69
C GLN A 40 -10.15 11.26 -22.39
N LEU A 41 -9.56 10.50 -23.32
CA LEU A 41 -9.24 9.09 -23.10
C LEU A 41 -8.22 8.93 -21.96
N GLN A 42 -7.15 9.73 -21.98
CA GLN A 42 -6.12 9.75 -20.93
C GLN A 42 -6.72 10.06 -19.56
N ALA A 43 -7.62 11.03 -19.47
CA ALA A 43 -8.31 11.37 -18.22
C ALA A 43 -9.16 10.20 -17.70
N LYS A 44 -9.87 9.50 -18.58
CA LYS A 44 -10.69 8.33 -18.23
C LYS A 44 -9.83 7.17 -17.73
N GLU A 45 -8.76 6.85 -18.44
CA GLU A 45 -7.82 5.79 -18.03
C GLU A 45 -7.14 6.13 -16.71
N LEU A 46 -6.83 7.41 -16.46
CA LEU A 46 -6.27 7.86 -15.19
C LEU A 46 -7.23 7.62 -14.02
N LEU A 47 -8.54 7.85 -14.20
CA LEU A 47 -9.54 7.52 -13.17
C LEU A 47 -9.61 6.03 -12.88
N LEU A 48 -9.52 5.18 -13.91
CA LEU A 48 -9.53 3.71 -13.74
C LEU A 48 -8.25 3.21 -13.05
N HIS A 49 -7.10 3.75 -13.45
CA HIS A 49 -5.82 3.48 -12.83
C HIS A 49 -5.85 3.90 -11.35
N ASP A 50 -6.25 5.14 -11.05
CA ASP A 50 -6.37 5.62 -9.68
C ASP A 50 -7.32 4.76 -8.86
N ALA A 51 -8.50 4.40 -9.38
CA ALA A 51 -9.45 3.55 -8.65
C ALA A 51 -8.86 2.17 -8.30
N THR A 52 -8.13 1.57 -9.25
CA THR A 52 -7.56 0.22 -9.09
C THR A 52 -6.36 0.24 -8.14
N PHE A 53 -5.40 1.14 -8.36
CA PHE A 53 -4.17 1.20 -7.57
C PHE A 53 -4.40 1.79 -6.18
N ASN A 54 -5.37 2.69 -6.01
CA ASN A 54 -5.65 3.27 -4.70
C ASN A 54 -6.25 2.24 -3.73
N SER A 55 -7.16 1.39 -4.21
CA SER A 55 -7.73 0.31 -3.38
C SER A 55 -6.65 -0.70 -2.95
N LEU A 56 -5.81 -1.14 -3.90
CA LEU A 56 -4.71 -2.06 -3.63
C LEU A 56 -3.68 -1.45 -2.67
N THR A 57 -3.31 -0.19 -2.88
CA THR A 57 -2.41 0.55 -1.98
C THR A 57 -2.99 0.69 -0.58
N THR A 58 -4.29 1.01 -0.47
CA THR A 58 -4.98 1.12 0.81
C THR A 58 -5.01 -0.22 1.55
N HIS A 59 -5.27 -1.31 0.84
CA HIS A 59 -5.28 -2.64 1.42
C HIS A 59 -3.89 -3.06 1.94
N LEU A 60 -2.83 -2.84 1.15
CA LEU A 60 -1.45 -3.13 1.58
C LEU A 60 -1.03 -2.29 2.80
N LYS A 61 -1.42 -1.01 2.85
CA LYS A 61 -1.21 -0.14 4.02
C LYS A 61 -1.95 -0.66 5.26
N SER A 62 -3.18 -1.15 5.10
CA SER A 62 -3.96 -1.74 6.19
C SER A 62 -3.29 -2.98 6.77
N ILE A 63 -2.89 -3.92 5.90
CA ILE A 63 -2.16 -5.14 6.29
C ILE A 63 -0.88 -4.77 7.06
N THR A 64 -0.13 -3.79 6.56
CA THR A 64 1.12 -3.36 7.21
C THR A 64 0.85 -2.77 8.59
N THR A 65 -0.15 -1.90 8.70
CA THR A 65 -0.53 -1.27 9.98
C THR A 65 -0.92 -2.33 11.01
N PHE A 66 -1.70 -3.33 10.58
CA PHE A 66 -2.08 -4.45 11.42
C PHE A 66 -0.88 -5.30 11.86
N ALA A 67 0.06 -5.60 10.96
CA ALA A 67 1.26 -6.35 11.31
C ALA A 67 2.11 -5.60 12.35
N ARG A 68 2.22 -4.27 12.23
CA ARG A 68 2.93 -3.43 13.21
C ARG A 68 2.23 -3.42 14.57
N SER A 69 0.91 -3.31 14.62
CA SER A 69 0.18 -3.31 15.89
C SER A 69 0.34 -4.62 16.67
N ILE A 70 0.44 -5.76 15.97
CA ILE A 70 0.74 -7.05 16.58
C ILE A 70 2.14 -7.05 17.20
N LEU A 71 3.15 -6.55 16.48
CA LEU A 71 4.53 -6.49 16.99
C LEU A 71 4.67 -5.58 18.20
N ASP A 72 4.02 -4.42 18.18
CA ASP A 72 4.00 -3.49 19.31
C ASP A 72 3.33 -4.14 20.54
N ALA A 73 2.25 -4.89 20.33
CA ALA A 73 1.58 -5.63 21.39
C ALA A 73 2.47 -6.74 21.96
N ASP A 74 3.12 -7.53 21.10
CA ASP A 74 4.03 -8.61 21.51
C ASP A 74 5.20 -8.07 22.34
N ALA A 75 5.83 -6.98 21.87
CA ALA A 75 6.89 -6.30 22.62
C ALA A 75 6.41 -5.78 23.98
N ALA A 76 5.20 -5.20 24.04
CA ALA A 76 4.62 -4.73 25.30
C ALA A 76 4.34 -5.88 26.28
N TRP A 77 3.86 -7.02 25.79
CA TRP A 77 3.65 -8.22 26.58
C TRP A 77 4.96 -8.80 27.09
N ALA A 78 5.98 -8.91 26.23
CA ALA A 78 7.32 -9.36 26.62
C ALA A 78 7.87 -8.50 27.78
N VAL A 79 7.80 -7.17 27.68
CA VAL A 79 8.24 -6.26 28.75
C VAL A 79 7.46 -6.48 30.05
N ARG A 80 6.13 -6.65 29.97
CA ARG A 80 5.30 -6.89 31.16
C ARG A 80 5.61 -8.23 31.83
N LEU A 81 5.83 -9.28 31.04
CA LEU A 81 6.22 -10.60 31.52
C LEU A 81 7.61 -10.58 32.17
N SER A 82 8.61 -9.95 31.54
CA SER A 82 9.95 -9.80 32.11
C SER A 82 9.95 -9.05 33.44
N ARG A 83 9.13 -7.99 33.55
CA ARG A 83 8.95 -7.24 34.81
C ARG A 83 8.29 -8.04 35.91
N ARG A 84 7.44 -9.02 35.56
CA ARG A 84 6.80 -9.91 36.53
C ARG A 84 7.75 -11.03 36.97
N ALA A 85 8.51 -11.60 36.04
CA ALA A 85 9.49 -12.64 36.31
C ALA A 85 10.70 -12.15 37.13
N GLY A 86 11.08 -10.87 37.03
CA GLY A 86 12.14 -10.27 37.86
C GLY A 86 11.66 -9.74 39.22
N ARG A 87 10.40 -9.99 39.60
CA ARG A 87 9.80 -9.55 40.87
C ARG A 87 9.58 -10.70 41.87
N ASP A 88 9.89 -11.92 41.44
CA ASP A 88 10.00 -13.13 42.26
C ASP A 88 11.50 -13.43 42.50
#